data_AF-A0A7J5V529-F1
#
_entry.id   AF-A0A7J5V529-F1
#
_cell.length_a   1.000
_cell.length_b   1.000
_cell.length_c   1.000
_cell.angle_alpha   90.00
_cell.angle_beta   90.00
_cell.angle_gamma   90.00
#
_symmetry.space_group_name_H-M   'P 1'
#
loop_
_entity.id
_entity.type
_entity.pdbx_description
1 polymer ?
#
loop_
_entity_poly.entity_id
_entity_poly.type
_entity_poly.pdbx_seq_one_letter_code
_entity_poly.pdbx_strand_id
1 'polypeptide(L)'
;MKHLLIILFLFPFLLNGQTSKGLIVKTLVFQDAFHQNPNLVFEKIINRNYSVELLLALRNGDWYNNGGEGPPAPHFSISTGYTIGLSTKYYLTKRKVIPDSWFVSGIFRFNSTTIKTAEIQTGIHSEPRRINLNRKGPEIGFIFGRQLLFLKHFTTELYVGGGTYLQYYEEEFISGPENEVIPKQTVFTFRPYLGLTLGYIFRKK
;
A
#
# COMPACT_ATOMS: atom_id res chain seq x y z
N MET A 1 -0.25 -18.99 -10.21
CA MET A 1 0.40 -18.79 -11.53
C MET A 1 -0.17 -17.63 -12.37
N LYS A 2 -1.49 -17.36 -12.38
CA LYS A 2 -2.08 -16.27 -13.19
C LYS A 2 -1.66 -14.83 -12.79
N HIS A 3 -1.36 -14.57 -11.52
CA HIS A 3 -0.91 -13.24 -11.06
C HIS A 3 0.58 -12.95 -11.34
N LEU A 4 1.42 -13.98 -11.44
CA LEU A 4 2.84 -13.85 -11.79
C LEU A 4 3.01 -13.38 -13.25
N LEU A 5 2.11 -13.83 -14.13
CA LEU A 5 2.05 -13.43 -15.55
C LEU A 5 1.74 -11.95 -15.73
N ILE A 6 0.89 -11.35 -14.90
CA ILE A 6 0.57 -9.91 -14.97
C ILE A 6 1.77 -9.07 -14.53
N ILE A 7 2.49 -9.51 -13.49
CA ILE A 7 3.74 -8.86 -13.04
C ILE A 7 4.81 -8.98 -14.13
N LEU A 8 4.98 -10.17 -14.73
CA LEU A 8 5.90 -10.43 -15.84
C LEU A 8 5.50 -9.75 -17.16
N PHE A 9 4.24 -9.35 -17.36
CA PHE A 9 3.81 -8.55 -18.52
C PHE A 9 3.94 -7.04 -18.28
N LEU A 10 3.72 -6.57 -17.05
CA LEU A 10 3.88 -5.15 -16.70
C LEU A 10 5.35 -4.74 -16.62
N PHE A 11 6.23 -5.62 -16.14
CA PHE A 11 7.66 -5.33 -15.95
C PHE A 11 8.39 -4.98 -17.27
N PRO A 12 8.18 -5.71 -18.39
CA PRO A 12 8.74 -5.36 -19.69
C PRO A 12 8.12 -4.10 -20.29
N PHE A 13 6.85 -3.79 -20.03
CA PHE A 13 6.24 -2.53 -20.47
C PHE A 13 6.84 -1.32 -19.72
N LEU A 14 7.13 -1.50 -18.43
CA LEU A 14 7.86 -0.52 -17.61
C LEU A 14 9.32 -0.37 -18.04
N LEU A 15 9.99 -1.43 -18.49
CA LEU A 15 11.38 -1.36 -18.96
C LEU A 15 11.53 -0.89 -20.43
N ASN A 16 10.65 -1.33 -21.34
CA ASN A 16 10.77 -1.12 -22.79
C ASN A 16 9.98 0.06 -23.36
N GLY A 17 9.19 0.80 -22.56
CA GLY A 17 8.63 2.06 -23.03
C GLY A 17 9.75 3.07 -23.29
N GLN A 18 10.18 3.18 -24.56
CA GLN A 18 11.31 3.96 -25.10
C GLN A 18 11.28 5.48 -24.79
N THR A 19 10.26 5.98 -24.11
CA THR A 19 10.06 7.38 -23.73
C THR A 19 10.56 7.74 -22.33
N SER A 20 11.17 6.81 -21.58
CA SER A 20 11.61 7.08 -20.22
C SER A 20 12.77 8.09 -20.16
N LYS A 21 12.59 9.14 -19.34
CA LYS A 21 13.64 10.14 -19.06
C LYS A 21 14.48 9.77 -17.84
N GLY A 22 13.97 8.88 -17.01
CA GLY A 22 14.63 8.38 -15.81
C GLY A 22 13.76 7.40 -15.04
N LEU A 23 14.41 6.68 -14.13
CA LEU A 23 13.80 5.75 -13.18
C LEU A 23 14.17 6.20 -11.78
N ILE A 24 13.22 6.21 -10.85
CA ILE A 24 13.48 6.44 -9.43
C ILE A 24 13.12 5.16 -8.70
N VAL A 25 14.06 4.66 -7.91
CA VAL A 25 13.82 3.52 -7.00
C VAL A 25 13.77 4.07 -5.59
N LYS A 26 12.69 3.80 -4.86
CA LYS A 26 12.47 4.39 -3.53
C LYS A 26 11.79 3.42 -2.57
N THR A 27 11.88 3.74 -1.28
CA THR A 27 11.16 3.08 -0.19
C THR A 27 10.30 4.08 0.57
N LEU A 28 9.19 3.61 1.14
CA LEU A 28 8.32 4.28 2.11
C LEU A 28 8.90 4.10 3.51
N VAL A 29 9.54 5.14 4.03
CA VAL A 29 10.28 5.11 5.31
C VAL A 29 9.38 4.71 6.47
N PHE A 30 8.16 5.25 6.54
CA PHE A 30 7.24 4.95 7.64
C PHE A 30 6.74 3.50 7.63
N GLN A 31 6.58 2.89 6.45
CA GLN A 31 6.13 1.49 6.38
C GLN A 31 7.24 0.53 6.81
N ASP A 32 8.48 0.81 6.40
CA ASP A 32 9.64 0.02 6.83
C ASP A 32 9.90 0.19 8.33
N ALA A 33 9.91 1.42 8.84
CA ALA A 33 10.32 1.71 10.22
C ALA A 33 9.26 1.34 11.27
N PHE A 34 7.98 1.67 11.05
CA PHE A 34 6.93 1.51 12.07
C PHE A 34 6.14 0.21 11.91
N HIS A 35 6.00 -0.29 10.69
CA HIS A 35 5.17 -1.47 10.42
C HIS A 35 5.99 -2.69 10.03
N GLN A 36 7.32 -2.57 9.96
CA GLN A 36 8.23 -3.63 9.53
C GLN A 36 7.79 -4.27 8.21
N ASN A 37 7.30 -3.44 7.29
CA ASN A 37 6.73 -3.85 6.01
C ASN A 37 7.69 -3.46 4.88
N PRO A 38 8.72 -4.30 4.57
CA PRO A 38 9.66 -4.06 3.49
C PRO A 38 8.94 -3.67 2.22
N ASN A 39 9.32 -2.55 1.64
CA ASN A 39 8.68 -2.06 0.44
C ASN A 39 9.67 -1.49 -0.56
N LEU A 40 9.27 -1.55 -1.83
CA LEU A 40 10.03 -1.05 -2.95
C LEU A 40 9.07 -0.41 -3.94
N VAL A 41 9.41 0.81 -4.36
CA VAL A 41 8.64 1.59 -5.31
C VAL A 41 9.52 1.93 -6.50
N PHE A 42 9.02 1.62 -7.69
CA PHE A 42 9.65 1.96 -8.96
C PHE A 42 8.83 3.04 -9.64
N GLU A 43 9.39 4.24 -9.75
CA GLU A 43 8.77 5.34 -10.46
C GLU A 43 9.46 5.54 -11.82
N LYS A 44 8.68 5.43 -12.88
CA LYS A 44 9.10 5.70 -14.26
C LYS A 44 8.64 7.09 -14.67
N ILE A 45 9.59 7.95 -15.02
CA ILE A 45 9.29 9.28 -15.56
C ILE A 45 8.91 9.12 -17.04
N ILE A 46 7.63 9.35 -17.35
CA ILE A 46 7.08 9.24 -18.71
C ILE A 46 7.37 10.50 -19.52
N ASN A 47 7.15 11.68 -18.93
CA ASN A 47 7.45 12.97 -19.55
C ASN A 47 7.78 14.05 -18.51
N ARG A 48 7.75 15.34 -18.89
CA ARG A 48 8.11 16.45 -17.99
C ARG A 48 7.16 16.64 -16.81
N ASN A 49 5.92 16.20 -16.96
CA ASN A 49 4.84 16.46 -16.01
C ASN A 49 4.19 15.17 -15.48
N TYR A 50 4.51 14.00 -16.04
CA TYR A 50 3.87 12.74 -15.68
C TYR A 50 4.88 11.66 -15.35
N SER A 51 4.61 10.91 -14.29
CA SER A 51 5.26 9.65 -13.96
C SER A 51 4.24 8.59 -13.54
N VAL A 52 4.67 7.34 -13.61
CA VAL A 52 3.90 6.18 -13.16
C VAL A 52 4.75 5.41 -12.18
N GLU A 53 4.15 4.93 -11.09
CA GLU A 53 4.87 4.20 -10.05
C GLU A 53 4.23 2.85 -9.77
N LEU A 54 5.09 1.86 -9.54
CA LEU A 54 4.73 0.54 -9.08
C LEU A 54 5.22 0.37 -7.64
N LEU A 55 4.31 0.12 -6.71
CA LEU A 55 4.60 -0.25 -5.32
C LEU A 55 4.53 -1.76 -5.17
N LEU A 56 5.54 -2.33 -4.55
CA LEU A 56 5.56 -3.71 -4.04
C LEU A 56 5.91 -3.64 -2.56
N ALA A 57 5.05 -4.16 -1.69
CA ALA A 57 5.32 -4.22 -0.25
C ALA A 57 4.98 -5.59 0.30
N LEU A 58 5.82 -6.10 1.21
CA LEU A 58 5.48 -7.24 2.05
C LEU A 58 4.71 -6.75 3.27
N ARG A 59 3.77 -7.57 3.74
CA ARG A 59 2.95 -7.28 4.91
C ARG A 59 3.29 -8.23 6.04
N ASN A 60 4.17 -7.78 6.91
CA ASN A 60 4.59 -8.48 8.13
C ASN A 60 3.80 -8.04 9.36
N GLY A 61 3.11 -6.89 9.29
CA GLY A 61 2.20 -6.43 10.32
C GLY A 61 1.00 -5.70 9.75
N ASP A 62 -0.15 -5.92 10.38
CA ASP A 62 -1.42 -5.29 10.02
C ASP A 62 -2.24 -4.98 11.27
N TRP A 63 -3.07 -3.96 11.15
CA TRP A 63 -4.01 -3.56 12.19
C TRP A 63 -5.35 -4.24 11.95
N TYR A 64 -5.90 -4.88 12.97
CA TYR A 64 -7.26 -5.40 12.94
C TYR A 64 -8.01 -4.93 14.18
N ASN A 65 -9.34 -4.91 14.06
CA ASN A 65 -10.21 -4.72 15.21
C ASN A 65 -10.60 -6.12 15.72
N ASN A 66 -10.43 -6.36 17.01
CA ASN A 66 -10.86 -7.59 17.67
C ASN A 66 -12.37 -7.63 17.92
N GLY A 67 -13.10 -6.53 17.73
CA GLY A 67 -14.55 -6.46 17.97
C GLY A 67 -14.90 -6.16 19.43
N GLY A 68 -16.16 -6.40 19.81
CA GLY A 68 -16.74 -6.04 21.13
C GLY A 68 -17.57 -4.75 21.13
N GLU A 69 -18.47 -4.58 22.11
CA GLU A 69 -19.21 -3.33 22.30
C GLU A 69 -18.30 -2.32 23.03
N GLY A 70 -17.73 -1.40 22.26
CA GLY A 70 -16.79 -0.38 22.70
C GLY A 70 -16.15 0.30 21.48
N PRO A 71 -15.38 1.40 21.65
CA PRO A 71 -14.61 1.93 20.55
C PRO A 71 -13.68 0.83 20.02
N PRO A 72 -13.68 0.54 18.70
CA PRO A 72 -12.74 -0.38 18.07
C PRO A 72 -11.32 -0.16 18.59
N ALA A 73 -10.79 -1.11 19.37
CA ALA A 73 -9.40 -1.05 19.79
C ALA A 73 -8.55 -1.61 18.63
N PRO A 74 -7.73 -0.80 17.95
CA PRO A 74 -6.89 -1.32 16.90
C PRO A 74 -5.80 -2.18 17.54
N HIS A 75 -5.79 -3.48 17.22
CA HIS A 75 -4.75 -4.41 17.59
C HIS A 75 -3.75 -4.54 16.44
N PHE A 76 -2.46 -4.33 16.74
CA PHE A 76 -1.38 -4.62 15.80
C PHE A 76 -0.95 -6.06 15.98
N SER A 77 -1.01 -6.86 14.92
CA SER A 77 -0.54 -8.23 14.93
C SER A 77 0.43 -8.47 13.78
N ILE A 78 1.30 -9.46 13.99
CA ILE A 78 2.09 -10.04 12.92
C ILE A 78 1.11 -10.61 11.88
N SER A 79 1.36 -10.27 10.64
CA SER A 79 0.62 -10.76 9.48
C SER A 79 1.57 -11.32 8.45
N THR A 80 1.06 -12.06 7.49
CA THR A 80 1.79 -12.38 6.26
C THR A 80 0.98 -11.94 5.07
N GLY A 81 1.61 -11.33 4.07
CA GLY A 81 0.88 -10.85 2.91
C GLY A 81 1.69 -9.93 2.03
N TYR A 82 0.99 -9.24 1.14
CA TYR A 82 1.59 -8.32 0.20
C TYR A 82 0.67 -7.16 -0.17
N THR A 83 1.26 -6.14 -0.78
CA THR A 83 0.56 -5.06 -1.46
C THR A 83 1.23 -4.79 -2.78
N ILE A 84 0.40 -4.73 -3.82
CA ILE A 84 0.82 -4.30 -5.16
C ILE A 84 0.03 -3.04 -5.46
N GLY A 85 0.73 -1.97 -5.82
CA GLY A 85 0.11 -0.68 -6.12
C GLY A 85 0.60 -0.11 -7.43
N LEU A 86 -0.28 0.62 -8.11
CA LEU A 86 0.04 1.48 -9.21
C LEU A 86 -0.38 2.91 -8.85
N SER A 87 0.49 3.88 -9.06
CA SER A 87 0.17 5.29 -8.92
C SER A 87 0.52 6.06 -10.19
N THR A 88 -0.29 7.05 -10.51
CA THR A 88 0.00 8.01 -11.57
C THR A 88 0.23 9.36 -10.92
N LYS A 89 1.30 10.06 -11.31
CA LYS A 89 1.63 11.38 -10.78
C LYS A 89 1.54 12.42 -11.86
N TYR A 90 0.99 13.57 -11.49
CA TYR A 90 1.04 14.81 -12.26
C TYR A 90 1.80 15.87 -11.47
N TYR A 91 2.87 16.38 -12.07
CA TYR A 91 3.71 17.43 -11.53
C TYR A 91 3.20 18.80 -11.98
N LEU A 92 2.92 19.69 -11.01
CA LEU A 92 2.29 20.98 -11.26
C LEU A 92 3.22 21.99 -11.96
N THR A 93 4.54 21.81 -11.90
CA THR A 93 5.52 22.74 -12.50
C THR A 93 6.13 22.15 -13.77
N LYS A 94 6.15 22.90 -14.88
CA LYS A 94 6.85 22.50 -16.13
C LYS A 94 8.36 22.43 -15.89
N ARG A 95 9.00 21.29 -16.19
CA ARG A 95 10.44 21.06 -15.89
C ARG A 95 11.25 20.56 -17.07
N LYS A 96 12.55 20.88 -17.05
CA LYS A 96 13.53 20.27 -17.96
C LYS A 96 13.92 18.85 -17.51
N VAL A 97 14.13 18.61 -16.21
CA VAL A 97 14.42 17.29 -15.58
C VAL A 97 13.88 17.28 -14.12
N ILE A 98 13.15 16.23 -13.70
CA ILE A 98 12.47 16.04 -12.38
C ILE A 98 13.52 15.78 -11.26
N PRO A 99 13.40 16.29 -10.00
CA PRO A 99 12.35 15.95 -9.02
C PRO A 99 11.86 17.00 -7.98
N ASP A 100 12.28 18.27 -7.97
CA ASP A 100 11.85 19.20 -6.89
C ASP A 100 10.46 19.84 -7.09
N SER A 101 9.38 19.05 -7.18
CA SER A 101 8.04 19.50 -7.59
C SER A 101 6.93 19.16 -6.62
N TRP A 102 5.95 20.06 -6.56
CA TRP A 102 4.61 19.67 -6.15
C TRP A 102 3.99 18.71 -7.15
N PHE A 103 3.25 17.73 -6.64
CA PHE A 103 2.55 16.74 -7.44
C PHE A 103 1.19 16.40 -6.83
N VAL A 104 0.28 15.97 -7.69
CA VAL A 104 -0.93 15.23 -7.33
C VAL A 104 -0.80 13.81 -7.87
N SER A 105 -1.35 12.83 -7.18
CA SER A 105 -1.29 11.44 -7.61
C SER A 105 -2.58 10.69 -7.36
N GLY A 106 -3.01 9.91 -8.34
CA GLY A 106 -4.00 8.87 -8.16
C GLY A 106 -3.32 7.55 -7.79
N ILE A 107 -3.88 6.85 -6.81
CA ILE A 107 -3.38 5.58 -6.29
C ILE A 107 -4.42 4.50 -6.55
N PHE A 108 -3.97 3.36 -7.07
CA PHE A 108 -4.70 2.11 -7.10
C PHE A 108 -3.85 1.02 -6.46
N ARG A 109 -4.38 0.29 -5.48
CA ARG A 109 -3.66 -0.74 -4.75
C ARG A 109 -4.52 -1.98 -4.60
N PHE A 110 -3.86 -3.11 -4.48
CA PHE A 110 -4.46 -4.35 -4.01
C PHE A 110 -3.68 -4.81 -2.79
N ASN A 111 -4.37 -4.99 -1.68
CA ASN A 111 -3.81 -5.47 -0.43
C ASN A 111 -4.29 -6.91 -0.21
N SER A 112 -3.41 -7.77 0.28
CA SER A 112 -3.74 -9.13 0.73
C SER A 112 -2.93 -9.42 1.99
N THR A 113 -3.59 -9.63 3.12
CA THR A 113 -2.99 -9.93 4.41
C THR A 113 -3.69 -11.10 5.07
N THR A 114 -2.92 -11.91 5.79
CA THR A 114 -3.40 -12.99 6.65
C THR A 114 -2.83 -12.77 8.03
N ILE A 115 -3.69 -12.63 9.03
CA ILE A 115 -3.30 -12.61 10.44
C ILE A 115 -3.60 -13.99 11.00
N LYS A 116 -2.57 -14.67 11.52
CA LYS A 116 -2.72 -15.99 12.11
C LYS A 116 -3.14 -15.86 13.56
N THR A 117 -4.07 -16.72 13.98
CA THR A 117 -4.48 -16.81 15.39
C THR A 117 -4.94 -15.45 15.95
N ALA A 118 -5.71 -14.70 15.16
CA ALA A 118 -6.38 -13.49 15.60
C ALA A 118 -7.44 -13.86 16.64
N GLU A 119 -7.51 -13.09 17.72
CA GLU A 119 -8.53 -13.24 18.75
C GLU A 119 -9.65 -12.23 18.47
N ILE A 120 -10.88 -12.73 18.26
CA ILE A 120 -12.05 -11.92 17.92
C ILE A 120 -13.16 -12.16 18.95
N GLN A 121 -13.86 -11.08 19.29
CA GLN A 121 -15.01 -11.03 20.19
C GLN A 121 -16.19 -10.37 19.45
N THR A 122 -17.37 -10.96 19.57
CA THR A 122 -18.60 -10.49 18.91
C THR A 122 -19.43 -9.58 19.82
N GLY A 123 -19.22 -9.62 21.14
CA GLY A 123 -19.89 -8.77 22.13
C GLY A 123 -19.19 -8.73 23.50
N ILE A 124 -19.63 -7.86 24.42
CA ILE A 124 -19.00 -7.66 25.76
C ILE A 124 -18.90 -8.95 26.59
N HIS A 125 -19.80 -9.92 26.36
CA HIS A 125 -19.86 -11.19 27.08
C HIS A 125 -19.59 -12.41 26.20
N SER A 126 -19.18 -12.22 24.95
CA SER A 126 -18.83 -13.34 24.07
C SER A 126 -17.49 -13.93 24.49
N GLU A 127 -17.38 -15.25 24.53
CA GLU A 127 -16.08 -15.90 24.67
C GLU A 127 -15.20 -15.56 23.46
N PRO A 128 -13.91 -15.27 23.66
CA PRO A 128 -13.02 -14.99 22.55
C PRO A 128 -12.89 -16.22 21.67
N ARG A 129 -12.99 -16.01 20.36
CA ARG A 129 -12.65 -17.04 19.37
C ARG A 129 -11.32 -16.74 18.71
N ARG A 130 -10.63 -17.81 18.33
CA ARG A 130 -9.38 -17.74 17.56
C ARG A 130 -9.66 -18.12 16.12
N ILE A 131 -9.23 -17.27 15.22
CA ILE A 131 -9.39 -17.46 13.78
C ILE A 131 -8.09 -17.13 13.05
N ASN A 132 -7.92 -17.61 11.82
CA ASN A 132 -7.06 -16.93 10.85
C ASN A 132 -7.92 -15.92 10.10
N LEU A 133 -7.50 -14.65 10.15
CA LEU A 133 -8.21 -13.56 9.50
C LEU A 133 -7.53 -13.25 8.16
N ASN A 134 -8.21 -13.58 7.07
CA ASN A 134 -7.79 -13.26 5.72
C ASN A 134 -8.48 -11.98 5.24
N ARG A 135 -7.68 -11.01 4.82
CA ARG A 135 -8.13 -9.70 4.34
C ARG A 135 -7.55 -9.45 2.97
N LYS A 136 -8.42 -9.31 1.96
CA LYS A 136 -7.98 -8.94 0.62
C LYS A 136 -8.87 -7.86 0.03
N GLY A 137 -8.35 -7.02 -0.85
CA GLY A 137 -9.20 -6.00 -1.44
C GLY A 137 -8.49 -4.89 -2.20
N PRO A 138 -9.18 -4.28 -3.16
CA PRO A 138 -8.69 -3.10 -3.85
C PRO A 138 -8.82 -1.84 -2.98
N GLU A 139 -7.96 -0.87 -3.27
CA GLU A 139 -7.89 0.41 -2.62
C GLU A 139 -7.63 1.48 -3.68
N ILE A 140 -8.37 2.57 -3.61
CA ILE A 140 -8.20 3.75 -4.46
C ILE A 140 -7.96 4.97 -3.61
N GLY A 141 -7.20 5.94 -4.10
CA GLY A 141 -7.06 7.19 -3.39
C GLY A 141 -6.32 8.25 -4.15
N PHE A 142 -6.18 9.39 -3.50
CA PHE A 142 -5.51 10.55 -4.03
C PHE A 142 -4.54 11.10 -3.00
N ILE A 143 -3.35 11.49 -3.44
CA ILE A 143 -2.36 12.16 -2.61
C ILE A 143 -1.90 13.44 -3.27
N PHE A 144 -1.53 14.40 -2.43
CA PHE A 144 -0.85 15.62 -2.80
C PHE A 144 0.45 15.70 -2.01
N GLY A 145 1.52 16.10 -2.67
CA GLY A 145 2.82 16.13 -2.03
C GLY A 145 3.85 16.90 -2.80
N ARG A 146 5.05 16.91 -2.24
CA ARG A 146 6.24 17.50 -2.85
C ARG A 146 7.33 16.45 -2.92
N GLN A 147 7.87 16.31 -4.12
CA GLN A 147 9.12 15.60 -4.35
C GLN A 147 10.26 16.61 -4.28
N LEU A 148 11.40 16.20 -3.72
CA LEU A 148 12.59 17.00 -3.51
C LEU A 148 13.79 16.23 -4.04
N LEU A 149 14.75 16.93 -4.65
CA LEU A 149 16.09 16.38 -4.94
C LEU A 149 17.05 16.81 -3.85
N PHE A 150 17.79 15.88 -3.29
CA PHE A 150 18.95 16.17 -2.48
C PHE A 150 20.16 15.39 -3.03
N LEU A 151 21.37 15.93 -2.89
CA LEU A 151 22.61 15.22 -3.24
C LEU A 151 22.65 14.60 -4.66
N LYS A 152 22.29 15.37 -5.70
CA LYS A 152 22.32 15.06 -7.17
C LYS A 152 21.51 13.84 -7.65
N HIS A 153 21.48 12.75 -6.89
CA HIS A 153 20.87 11.47 -7.23
C HIS A 153 19.85 11.00 -6.18
N PHE A 154 19.74 11.65 -5.03
CA PHE A 154 18.78 11.24 -4.01
C PHE A 154 17.50 12.06 -4.10
N THR A 155 16.37 11.39 -3.87
CA THR A 155 15.05 12.01 -3.91
C THR A 155 14.31 11.70 -2.64
N THR A 156 13.54 12.65 -2.13
CA THR A 156 12.57 12.40 -1.06
C THR A 156 11.23 12.94 -1.45
N GLU A 157 10.17 12.31 -0.97
CA GLU A 157 8.80 12.79 -1.15
C GLU A 157 8.12 12.87 0.19
N LEU A 158 7.43 13.98 0.40
CA LEU A 158 6.51 14.19 1.49
C LEU A 158 5.11 14.34 0.89
N TYR A 159 4.17 13.52 1.34
CA TYR A 159 2.80 13.58 0.83
C TYR A 159 1.77 13.29 1.91
N VAL A 160 0.59 13.85 1.68
CA VAL A 160 -0.63 13.60 2.44
C VAL A 160 -1.77 13.30 1.48
N GLY A 161 -2.79 12.62 1.96
CA GLY A 161 -3.98 12.40 1.17
C GLY A 161 -4.98 11.47 1.83
N GLY A 162 -5.89 10.97 1.01
CA GLY A 162 -6.95 10.08 1.47
C GLY A 162 -7.35 9.11 0.38
N GLY A 163 -7.95 8.02 0.80
CA GLY A 163 -8.46 7.01 -0.09
C GLY A 163 -9.60 6.25 0.53
N THR A 164 -10.05 5.26 -0.21
CA THR A 164 -11.09 4.32 0.18
C THR A 164 -10.58 2.94 -0.17
N TYR A 165 -10.86 1.96 0.67
CA TYR A 165 -10.63 0.57 0.33
C TYR A 165 -11.91 -0.23 0.47
N LEU A 166 -12.02 -1.24 -0.40
CA LEU A 166 -13.03 -2.27 -0.33
C LEU A 166 -12.35 -3.52 0.21
N GLN A 167 -12.62 -3.88 1.46
CA GLN A 167 -11.99 -5.03 2.10
C GLN A 167 -12.96 -6.21 2.14
N TYR A 168 -12.51 -7.35 1.59
CA TYR A 168 -13.14 -8.64 1.77
C TYR A 168 -12.50 -9.36 2.95
N TYR A 169 -13.35 -9.83 3.86
CA TYR A 169 -12.96 -10.60 5.04
C TYR A 169 -13.34 -12.06 4.86
N GLU A 170 -12.39 -12.96 5.12
CA GLU A 170 -12.61 -14.40 5.18
C GLU A 170 -12.00 -14.89 6.50
N GLU A 171 -12.83 -15.51 7.35
CA GLU A 171 -12.40 -16.10 8.61
C GLU A 171 -12.22 -17.60 8.44
N GLU A 172 -11.08 -18.13 8.85
CA GLU A 172 -10.88 -19.57 9.02
C GLU A 172 -10.85 -19.85 10.52
N PHE A 173 -11.83 -20.62 10.99
CA PHE A 173 -11.95 -20.92 12.40
C PHE A 173 -10.80 -21.82 12.91
N ILE A 174 -10.34 -21.56 14.14
CA ILE A 174 -9.33 -22.38 14.84
C ILE A 174 -9.93 -22.98 16.12
N SER A 175 -10.48 -22.16 17.01
CA SER A 175 -11.02 -22.59 18.31
C SER A 175 -11.97 -21.55 18.93
N GLY A 176 -12.90 -21.99 19.79
CA GLY A 176 -13.90 -21.15 20.44
C GLY A 176 -15.35 -21.44 19.99
N PRO A 177 -16.32 -20.57 20.24
CA PRO A 177 -17.69 -20.75 19.76
C PRO A 177 -17.80 -20.54 18.23
N GLU A 178 -18.10 -21.62 17.49
CA GLU A 178 -18.23 -21.62 16.01
C GLU A 178 -19.48 -20.91 15.50
N ASN A 179 -20.51 -20.79 16.35
CA ASN A 179 -21.85 -20.33 15.99
C ASN A 179 -21.90 -18.85 15.56
N GLU A 180 -20.77 -18.14 15.71
CA GLU A 180 -20.67 -16.70 15.54
C GLU A 180 -19.72 -16.30 14.40
N VAL A 181 -19.18 -17.26 13.65
CA VAL A 181 -18.26 -16.98 12.52
C VAL A 181 -18.92 -15.97 11.58
N ILE A 182 -18.20 -14.89 11.33
CA ILE A 182 -18.72 -13.81 10.51
C ILE A 182 -18.68 -14.28 9.05
N PRO A 183 -19.82 -14.32 8.33
CA PRO A 183 -19.82 -14.63 6.91
C PRO A 183 -18.99 -13.60 6.15
N LYS A 184 -18.54 -13.93 4.93
CA LYS A 184 -17.73 -13.03 4.09
C LYS A 184 -18.31 -11.61 4.08
N GLN A 185 -17.63 -10.68 4.77
CA GLN A 185 -18.05 -9.30 4.85
C GLN A 185 -17.28 -8.46 3.82
N THR A 186 -17.98 -7.46 3.29
CA THR A 186 -17.40 -6.44 2.41
C THR A 186 -17.54 -5.12 3.12
N VAL A 187 -16.42 -4.48 3.47
CA VAL A 187 -16.41 -3.20 4.18
C VAL A 187 -15.78 -2.13 3.31
N PHE A 188 -16.46 -0.99 3.21
CA PHE A 188 -15.95 0.23 2.62
C PHE A 188 -15.47 1.16 3.72
N THR A 189 -14.23 1.64 3.64
CA THR A 189 -13.67 2.50 4.71
C THR A 189 -12.73 3.53 4.13
N PHE A 190 -12.78 4.73 4.71
CA PHE A 190 -11.84 5.80 4.41
C PHE A 190 -10.45 5.51 5.03
N ARG A 191 -9.39 5.81 4.29
CA ARG A 191 -8.01 5.67 4.76
C ARG A 191 -7.22 6.95 4.56
N PRO A 192 -6.67 7.56 5.63
CA PRO A 192 -5.73 8.65 5.49
C PRO A 192 -4.38 8.14 4.98
N TYR A 193 -3.71 8.95 4.17
CA TYR A 193 -2.34 8.71 3.75
C TYR A 193 -1.44 9.81 4.29
N LEU A 194 -0.35 9.38 4.92
CA LEU A 194 0.81 10.19 5.21
C LEU A 194 2.02 9.37 4.78
N GLY A 195 2.95 9.99 4.05
CA GLY A 195 4.14 9.27 3.62
C GLY A 195 5.36 10.14 3.45
N LEU A 196 6.48 9.50 3.77
CA LEU A 196 7.83 9.96 3.52
C LEU A 196 8.53 8.88 2.69
N THR A 197 9.13 9.27 1.57
CA THR A 197 9.94 8.36 0.75
C THR A 197 11.39 8.77 0.70
N LEU A 198 12.26 7.79 0.52
CA LEU A 198 13.67 7.99 0.20
C LEU A 198 14.00 7.16 -1.03
N GLY A 199 14.60 7.80 -2.03
CA GLY A 199 14.86 7.18 -3.32
C GLY A 199 16.13 7.64 -3.99
N TYR A 200 16.48 6.93 -5.05
CA TYR A 200 17.63 7.17 -5.90
C TYR A 200 17.17 7.29 -7.37
N ILE A 201 17.60 8.35 -8.05
CA ILE A 201 17.27 8.61 -9.46
C ILE A 201 18.37 8.11 -10.40
N PHE A 202 18.00 7.19 -11.29
CA PHE A 202 18.76 6.77 -12.45
C PHE A 202 18.35 7.62 -13.65
N ARG A 203 19.27 8.49 -14.10
CA ARG A 203 19.05 9.33 -15.29
C ARG A 203 19.60 8.63 -16.52
N LYS A 204 18.84 8.67 -17.62
CA LYS A 204 19.35 8.25 -18.93
C LYS A 204 20.39 9.30 -19.37
N LYS A 205 21.61 8.85 -19.69
CA LYS A 205 22.66 9.70 -20.28
C LYS A 205 22.28 10.07 -21.71
#